data_AF-A0A7C6B635-F1
#
_entry.id   AF-A0A7C6B635-F1
#
_cell.length_a   1.000
_cell.length_b   1.000
_cell.length_c   1.000
_cell.angle_alpha   90.00
_cell.angle_beta   90.00
_cell.angle_gamma   90.00
#
_symmetry.space_group_name_H-M   'P 1'
#
loop_
_entity.id
_entity.type
_entity.pdbx_description
1 polymer ?
#
loop_
_entity_poly.entity_id
_entity_poly.type
_entity_poly.pdbx_seq_one_letter_code
_entity_poly.pdbx_strand_id
1 'polypeptide(L)' 'MSLIDNNVLIYRGGGQGKVIFDHQVHASKGFICKDCHITLFDTHKKALFTMDEHFTNKKCFYCHDGKKVFNECIHCHRKL' A
#
# COMPACT_ATOMS: atom_id res chain seq x y z
N MET A 1 -11.52 6.79 22.74
CA MET A 1 -11.65 5.83 21.63
C MET A 1 -10.40 5.97 20.74
N SER A 2 -9.27 5.41 21.15
CA SER A 2 -8.01 5.54 20.43
C SER A 2 -7.60 4.13 20.00
N LEU A 3 -8.24 3.64 18.94
CA LEU A 3 -7.89 2.36 18.33
C LEU A 3 -6.64 2.61 17.51
N ILE A 4 -5.51 2.09 17.99
CA ILE A 4 -4.38 1.81 17.10
C ILE A 4 -4.87 0.65 16.24
N ASP A 5 -5.57 0.97 15.16
CA ASP A 5 -6.08 -0.04 14.23
C ASP A 5 -4.91 -0.73 13.57
N ASN A 6 -4.70 -2.00 13.92
CA ASN A 6 -3.69 -2.86 13.28
C ASN A 6 -3.93 -3.03 11.76
N ASN A 7 -5.07 -2.57 11.26
CA ASN A 7 -5.51 -2.68 9.87
C ASN A 7 -5.08 -1.49 9.00
N VAL A 8 -4.64 -0.37 9.57
CA VAL A 8 -4.21 0.81 8.81
C VAL A 8 -2.72 1.06 8.98
N LEU A 9 -2.01 1.21 7.86
CA LEU A 9 -0.58 1.55 7.81
C LEU A 9 -0.42 2.93 7.16
N ILE A 10 0.42 3.77 7.76
CA ILE A 10 0.70 5.12 7.26
C ILE A 10 2.18 5.23 6.90
N TYR A 11 2.44 5.50 5.62
CA TYR A 11 3.77 5.79 5.11
C TYR A 11 3.96 7.30 4.94
N ARG A 12 5.17 7.78 5.21
CA ARG A 12 5.51 9.22 5.08
C ARG A 12 5.49 9.73 3.64
N GLY A 13 5.63 8.83 2.67
CA GLY A 13 5.49 9.11 1.23
C GLY A 13 6.48 10.14 0.67
N GLY A 14 7.72 10.15 1.16
CA GLY A 14 8.86 10.83 0.51
C GLY A 14 8.83 12.36 0.47
N GLY A 15 7.82 13.01 1.07
CA GLY A 15 7.56 14.44 0.90
C GLY A 15 6.48 14.77 -0.12
N GLN A 16 5.86 13.76 -0.76
CA GLN A 16 4.82 13.94 -1.78
C GLN A 16 3.41 13.87 -1.18
N GLY A 17 3.29 13.48 0.08
CA GLY A 17 2.04 13.26 0.80
C GLY A 17 2.07 11.92 1.53
N LYS A 18 1.29 11.78 2.60
CA LYS A 18 1.20 10.50 3.32
C LYS A 18 0.48 9.46 2.45
N VAL A 19 0.95 8.22 2.49
CA VAL A 19 0.27 7.09 1.86
C VAL A 19 -0.40 6.28 2.96
N ILE A 20 -1.71 6.09 2.84
CA ILE A 20 -2.51 5.33 3.79
C ILE A 20 -2.89 4.02 3.12
N PHE A 21 -2.44 2.91 3.69
CA PHE A 21 -2.84 1.57 3.29
C PHE A 21 -3.83 1.02 4.31
N ASP A 22 -4.98 0.54 3.84
CA ASP A 22 -6.02 -0.03 4.67
C ASP A 22 -6.31 -1.47 4.22
N HIS A 23 -6.11 -2.43 5.13
CA HIS A 23 -6.37 -3.84 4.86
C HIS A 23 -7.85 -4.10 4.56
N GLN A 24 -8.78 -3.38 5.18
CA GLN A 24 -10.22 -3.58 4.97
C GLN A 24 -10.65 -3.17 3.57
N VAL A 25 -10.07 -2.08 3.04
CA VAL A 25 -10.30 -1.67 1.66
C VAL A 25 -9.91 -2.78 0.70
N HIS A 26 -8.75 -3.42 0.90
CA HIS A 26 -8.31 -4.53 0.05
C HIS A 26 -9.12 -5.81 0.28
N ALA A 27 -9.41 -6.16 1.53
CA ALA A 27 -10.22 -7.34 1.87
C ALA A 27 -11.64 -7.24 1.30
N SER A 28 -12.25 -6.04 1.30
CA SER A 28 -13.56 -5.81 0.69
C SER A 28 -13.60 -6.01 -0.84
N LYS A 29 -12.42 -6.07 -1.49
CA LYS A 29 -12.28 -6.43 -2.91
C LYS A 29 -12.09 -7.93 -3.13
N GLY A 30 -12.18 -8.74 -2.07
CA GLY A 30 -12.07 -10.19 -2.11
C GLY A 30 -10.64 -10.73 -1.92
N PHE A 31 -9.66 -9.87 -1.63
CA PHE A 31 -8.30 -10.32 -1.34
C PHE A 31 -8.22 -10.92 0.07
N ILE A 32 -7.44 -11.99 0.19
CA ILE A 32 -7.14 -12.66 1.44
C ILE A 32 -5.65 -12.51 1.80
N CYS A 33 -5.30 -12.82 3.05
CA CYS A 33 -3.98 -12.56 3.61
C CYS A 33 -2.83 -13.10 2.73
N LYS A 34 -3.02 -14.29 2.16
CA LYS A 34 -2.01 -14.98 1.34
C LYS A 34 -1.80 -14.36 -0.04
N ASP A 35 -2.72 -13.51 -0.51
CA ASP A 35 -2.59 -12.83 -1.79
C ASP A 35 -1.55 -11.70 -1.72
N CYS A 36 -1.28 -11.20 -0.51
CA CYS A 36 -0.25 -10.20 -0.25
C CYS A 36 0.97 -10.78 0.49
N HIS A 37 0.75 -11.70 1.43
CA HIS A 37 1.79 -12.25 2.30
C HIS A 37 2.13 -13.71 1.97
N ILE A 38 3.39 -14.13 2.00
CA ILE A 38 4.62 -13.33 2.22
C ILE A 38 5.23 -12.81 0.91
N THR A 39 4.55 -13.04 -0.21
CA THR A 39 5.11 -12.87 -1.56
C THR A 39 5.36 -11.41 -1.92
N LEU A 40 4.40 -10.52 -1.63
CA LEU A 40 4.52 -9.08 -1.93
C LEU A 40 5.00 -8.28 -0.72
N PHE A 41 4.57 -8.69 0.48
CA PHE A 41 4.89 -8.06 1.74
C PHE A 41 5.17 -9.08 2.83
N ASP A 42 6.12 -8.78 3.70
CA ASP A 42 6.27 -9.49 4.97
C ASP A 42 5.09 -9.17 5.91
N THR A 43 4.77 -10.05 6.85
CA THR A 43 3.73 -9.83 7.87
C THR A 43 4.21 -8.88 8.98
N HIS A 44 5.52 -8.65 9.09
CA HIS A 44 6.07 -7.62 9.96
C HIS A 44 5.72 -6.22 9.45
N LYS A 45 5.37 -5.29 10.36
CA LYS A 45 5.05 -3.89 10.04
C LYS A 45 6.28 -3.07 9.64
N LYS A 46 6.94 -3.46 8.55
CA LYS A 46 8.11 -2.79 8.01
C LYS A 46 8.08 -2.87 6.49
N ALA A 47 7.70 -1.78 5.85
CA ALA A 47 7.89 -1.63 4.41
C ALA A 47 8.53 -0.26 4.17
N LEU A 48 9.83 -0.28 3.88
CA LEU A 48 10.52 0.85 3.28
C LEU A 48 10.37 0.72 1.77
N PHE A 49 10.11 1.84 1.11
CA PHE A 49 9.95 1.93 -0.33
C PHE A 49 10.94 2.93 -0.88
N THR A 50 11.63 2.57 -1.95
CA THR A 50 12.41 3.54 -2.74
C THR A 50 11.56 4.05 -3.89
N MET A 51 11.97 5.18 -4.49
CA MET A 51 11.31 5.67 -5.70
C MET A 51 11.44 4.70 -6.86
N ASP A 52 12.57 4.01 -7.00
CA ASP A 52 12.77 3.04 -8.07
C ASP A 52 11.74 1.91 -8.04
N GLU A 53 11.33 1.48 -6.83
CA GLU A 53 10.30 0.45 -6.67
C GLU A 53 8.92 0.88 -7.19
N HIS A 54 8.67 2.18 -7.36
CA HIS A 54 7.41 2.70 -7.93
C HIS A 54 7.22 2.35 -9.40
N PHE A 55 8.29 1.91 -10.07
CA PHE A 55 8.28 1.53 -11.48
C PHE A 55 8.50 0.02 -11.67
N THR A 56 8.39 -0.75 -10.59
CA THR A 56 8.57 -2.21 -10.62
C THR A 56 7.23 -2.93 -10.41
N ASN A 57 7.13 -4.16 -10.90
CA ASN A 57 5.96 -5.02 -10.65
C ASN A 57 6.03 -5.69 -9.26
N LYS A 58 6.24 -4.90 -8.20
CA LYS A 58 6.41 -5.37 -6.82
C LYS A 58 5.57 -4.54 -5.86
N LYS A 59 5.30 -5.11 -4.68
CA LYS A 59 4.59 -4.43 -3.58
C LYS A 59 3.26 -3.85 -4.07
N CYS A 60 3.01 -2.55 -3.87
CA CYS A 60 1.78 -1.88 -4.31
C CYS A 60 1.57 -2.00 -5.83
N PHE A 61 2.65 -1.84 -6.59
CA PHE A 61 2.63 -1.77 -8.05
C PHE A 61 2.48 -3.15 -8.73
N TYR A 62 2.41 -4.24 -7.95
CA TYR A 62 2.01 -5.55 -8.48
C TYR A 62 0.56 -5.54 -9.01
N CYS A 63 -0.30 -4.77 -8.35
CA CYS A 63 -1.69 -4.55 -8.74
C CYS A 63 -1.92 -3.12 -9.24
N HIS A 64 -1.31 -2.12 -8.61
CA HIS A 64 -1.36 -0.71 -9.02
C HIS A 64 -0.41 -0.43 -10.19
N ASP A 65 -0.61 -1.10 -11.32
CA ASP A 65 0.23 -1.04 -12.52
C ASP A 65 -0.32 -0.10 -13.61
N GLY A 66 -1.46 0.57 -13.35
CA GLY A 66 -2.17 1.41 -14.31
C GLY A 66 -3.00 0.63 -15.32
N LYS A 67 -2.98 -0.72 -15.27
CA LYS A 67 -3.77 -1.60 -16.13
C LYS A 67 -4.89 -2.29 -15.35
N LYS A 68 -4.56 -2.89 -14.21
CA LYS A 68 -5.50 -3.57 -13.31
C LYS A 68 -6.10 -2.60 -12.31
N VAL A 69 -5.26 -1.74 -11.74
CA VAL A 69 -5.62 -0.73 -10.76
C VAL A 69 -4.86 0.55 -11.06
N PHE A 70 -5.47 1.69 -10.74
CA PHE A 70 -4.87 3.03 -10.82
C PHE A 70 -3.43 3.05 -10.25
N ASN A 71 -2.57 3.90 -10.80
CA ASN A 71 -1.18 4.06 -10.35
C ASN A 71 -0.71 5.53 -10.31
N GLU A 72 -1.65 6.46 -10.45
CA GLU A 72 -1.39 7.90 -10.45
C GLU A 72 -1.03 8.37 -9.03
N CYS A 73 -0.01 9.22 -8.94
CA CYS A 73 0.58 9.67 -7.68
C CYS A 73 -0.47 10.15 -6.66
N ILE A 74 -1.50 10.88 -7.14
CA ILE A 74 -2.52 11.52 -6.29
C ILE A 74 -3.44 10.52 -5.57
N HIS A 75 -3.60 9.31 -6.11
CA HIS A 75 -4.47 8.32 -5.49
C HIS A 75 -3.83 7.64 -4.27
N CYS A 76 -2.49 7.67 -4.20
CA CYS A 76 -1.71 7.14 -3.08
C CYS A 76 -1.19 8.24 -2.16
N HIS A 77 -0.53 9.26 -2.71
CA HIS A 77 0.12 10.33 -1.96
C HIS A 77 -0.86 11.45 -1.64
N ARG A 78 -1.40 11.43 -0.43
CA ARG A 78 -2.36 12.43 0.05
C ARG A 78 -1.63 13.53 0.80
N LYS A 79 -1.67 14.74 0.25
CA LYS A 79 -1.34 15.95 1.01
C LYS A 79 -2.51 16.17 1.97
N LEU A 80 -2.26 15.90 3.25
CA LEU A 80 -3.18 16.26 4.32
C LEU A 80 -3.09 17.77 4.57
#